data_AF-A0AAX2UTW6-F1
#
_entry.id   AF-A0AAX2UTW6-F1
#
_cell.length_a   1.000
_cell.length_b   1.000
_cell.length_c   1.000
_cell.angle_alpha   90.00
_cell.angle_beta   90.00
_cell.angle_gamma   90.00
#
_symmetry.space_group_name_H-M   'P 1'
#
loop_
_entity.id
_entity.type
_entity.pdbx_description
1 polymer ?
#
loop_
_entity_poly.entity_id
_entity_poly.type
_entity_poly.pdbx_seq_one_letter_code
_entity_poly.pdbx_strand_id
1 'polypeptide(L)'
;MVKITLVSLLHSLCTRFPVYPAASLTSLLDAHQGEVWLPACKGADIALLRKHAKGAHELASLDAGWCDFAASDSGDTPELDALANYDSEMMDNLLMYWHCAAKINSPITDNLFELRREVVDEAHGAKLAAAWEQQQQLRFEQLMAMAANGQDLLCFVEVESAYWLRQKLSEQPDVELITPAL
;
A
#
# COMPACT_ATOMS: atom_id res chain seq x y z
N MET A 1 2.89 22.49 9.40
CA MET A 1 2.15 21.32 8.91
C MET A 1 2.86 20.84 7.65
N VAL A 2 3.37 19.62 7.68
CA VAL A 2 4.04 18.99 6.54
C VAL A 2 3.00 18.23 5.72
N LYS A 3 3.10 18.33 4.39
CA LYS A 3 2.19 17.60 3.50
C LYS A 3 2.74 16.23 3.20
N ILE A 4 1.92 15.20 3.38
CA ILE A 4 2.26 13.84 2.99
C ILE A 4 1.21 13.37 2.00
N THR A 5 1.64 13.09 0.76
CA THR A 5 0.78 12.51 -0.27
C THR A 5 1.02 11.01 -0.31
N LEU A 6 -0.02 10.21 -0.07
CA LEU A 6 0.05 8.74 -0.15
C LEU A 6 -0.65 8.20 -1.40
N VAL A 7 0.12 7.61 -2.30
CA VAL A 7 -0.36 6.95 -3.52
C VAL A 7 -0.30 5.43 -3.33
N SER A 8 -1.45 4.77 -3.37
CA SER A 8 -1.54 3.31 -3.34
C SER A 8 -1.23 2.71 -4.70
N LEU A 9 -0.34 1.72 -4.74
CA LEU A 9 0.01 0.93 -5.91
C LEU A 9 -0.52 -0.48 -5.76
N LEU A 10 -0.99 -1.06 -6.86
CA LEU A 10 -1.67 -2.35 -6.85
C LEU A 10 -0.72 -3.55 -6.78
N HIS A 11 0.57 -3.37 -7.04
CA HIS A 11 1.57 -4.44 -6.99
C HIS A 11 1.08 -5.72 -7.71
N SER A 12 0.84 -6.82 -6.99
CA SER A 12 0.40 -8.11 -7.55
C SER A 12 -1.01 -8.05 -8.16
N LEU A 13 -1.84 -7.11 -7.72
CA LEU A 13 -3.22 -6.90 -8.17
C LEU A 13 -3.33 -6.14 -9.51
N CYS A 14 -2.20 -5.66 -10.06
CA CYS A 14 -2.18 -4.88 -11.30
C CYS A 14 -2.71 -5.63 -12.54
N THR A 15 -2.76 -6.96 -12.50
CA THR A 15 -3.28 -7.80 -13.59
C THR A 15 -4.80 -7.91 -13.59
N ARG A 16 -5.45 -7.63 -12.46
CA ARG A 16 -6.89 -7.80 -12.26
C ARG A 16 -7.63 -6.47 -12.28
N PHE A 17 -7.01 -5.39 -11.81
CA PHE A 17 -7.66 -4.09 -11.63
C PHE A 17 -7.09 -3.00 -12.53
N PRO A 18 -7.86 -1.94 -12.83
CA PRO A 18 -7.34 -0.76 -13.52
C PRO A 18 -6.19 -0.12 -12.75
N VAL A 19 -5.06 0.11 -13.43
CA VAL A 19 -3.87 0.79 -12.88
C VAL A 19 -3.84 2.26 -13.30
N TYR A 20 -3.09 3.07 -12.56
CA TYR A 20 -2.82 4.45 -12.98
C TYR A 20 -2.08 4.51 -14.31
N PRO A 21 -2.44 5.44 -15.20
CA PRO A 21 -1.61 5.74 -16.36
C PRO A 21 -0.21 6.16 -15.93
N ALA A 22 0.81 5.63 -16.60
CA ALA A 22 2.21 5.99 -16.35
C ALA A 22 2.44 7.53 -16.34
N ALA A 23 1.78 8.23 -17.27
CA ALA A 23 1.85 9.69 -17.38
C ALA A 23 1.30 10.42 -16.14
N SER A 24 0.25 9.90 -15.51
CA SER A 24 -0.30 10.48 -14.27
C SER A 24 0.71 10.36 -13.12
N LEU A 25 1.35 9.19 -12.98
CA LEU A 25 2.36 8.94 -11.96
C LEU A 25 3.62 9.80 -12.15
N THR A 26 4.12 9.92 -13.39
CA THR A 26 5.30 10.76 -13.66
C THR A 26 4.98 12.24 -13.52
N SER A 27 3.78 12.69 -13.90
CA SER A 27 3.37 14.08 -13.71
C SER A 27 3.27 14.45 -12.22
N LEU A 28 2.81 13.52 -11.39
CA LEU A 28 2.79 13.71 -9.94
C LEU A 28 4.21 13.81 -9.36
N LEU A 29 5.13 12.97 -9.83
CA LEU A 29 6.55 13.06 -9.46
C LEU A 29 7.16 14.41 -9.87
N ASP A 30 6.93 14.85 -11.11
CA ASP A 30 7.49 16.09 -11.64
C ASP A 30 6.96 17.34 -10.91
N ALA A 31 5.73 17.27 -10.39
CA ALA A 31 5.10 18.35 -9.64
C ALA A 31 5.55 18.42 -8.17
N HIS A 32 6.09 17.33 -7.61
CA HIS A 32 6.50 17.26 -6.21
C HIS A 32 7.91 17.81 -6.02
N GLN A 33 8.09 18.69 -5.02
CA GLN A 33 9.39 19.33 -4.72
C GLN A 33 10.08 18.77 -3.47
N GLY A 34 9.43 17.87 -2.74
CA GLY A 34 9.97 17.28 -1.52
C GLY A 34 10.53 15.88 -1.73
N GLU A 35 10.59 15.11 -0.64
CA GLU A 35 11.18 13.77 -0.65
C GLU A 35 10.20 12.75 -1.23
N VAL A 36 10.73 11.83 -2.04
CA VAL A 36 9.95 10.75 -2.65
C VAL A 36 10.31 9.43 -1.99
N TRP A 37 9.29 8.67 -1.60
CA TRP A 37 9.42 7.34 -1.02
C TRP A 37 8.77 6.30 -1.91
N LEU A 38 9.49 5.22 -2.17
CA LEU A 38 9.03 4.09 -2.98
C LEU A 38 8.99 2.81 -2.14
N PRO A 39 8.08 1.89 -2.44
CA PRO A 39 8.05 0.61 -1.77
C PRO A 39 9.25 -0.26 -2.20
N ALA A 40 9.74 -1.11 -1.29
CA ALA A 40 10.85 -2.02 -1.58
C ALA A 40 10.50 -3.08 -2.65
N CYS A 41 9.22 -3.40 -2.80
CA CYS A 41 8.76 -4.43 -3.72
C CYS A 41 9.06 -4.12 -5.20
N LYS A 42 8.81 -5.11 -6.06
CA LYS A 42 9.08 -5.04 -7.49
C LYS A 42 7.78 -4.98 -8.27
N GLY A 43 7.77 -4.22 -9.35
CA GLY A 43 6.60 -4.01 -10.20
C GLY A 43 6.96 -3.17 -11.40
N ALA A 44 6.16 -3.23 -12.46
CA ALA A 44 6.39 -2.44 -13.67
C ALA A 44 6.23 -0.93 -13.40
N ASP A 45 5.23 -0.57 -12.60
CA ASP A 45 4.99 0.77 -12.06
C ASP A 45 6.14 1.23 -11.16
N ILE A 46 6.61 0.40 -10.24
CA ILE A 46 7.72 0.75 -9.35
C ILE A 46 9.03 0.89 -10.14
N ALA A 47 9.27 0.04 -11.14
CA ALA A 47 10.44 0.17 -12.02
C ALA A 47 10.42 1.48 -12.82
N LEU A 48 9.23 1.90 -13.30
CA LEU A 48 9.03 3.20 -13.93
C LEU A 48 9.33 4.34 -12.94
N LEU A 49 8.75 4.30 -11.74
CA LEU A 49 8.95 5.31 -10.70
C LEU A 49 10.41 5.43 -10.28
N ARG A 50 11.10 4.30 -10.02
CA ARG A 50 12.54 4.28 -9.67
C ARG A 50 13.42 4.87 -10.78
N LYS A 51 13.07 4.67 -12.04
CA LYS A 51 13.80 5.24 -13.18
C LYS A 51 13.63 6.76 -13.27
N HIS A 52 12.44 7.26 -12.94
CA HIS A 52 12.06 8.67 -13.04
C HIS A 52 12.51 9.48 -11.81
N ALA A 53 12.26 8.97 -10.61
CA ALA A 53 12.61 9.58 -9.33
C ALA A 53 14.02 9.18 -8.87
N LYS A 54 15.06 9.68 -9.55
CA LYS A 54 16.46 9.43 -9.16
C LYS A 54 16.73 10.02 -7.78
N GLY A 55 17.04 9.15 -6.81
CA GLY A 55 17.30 9.54 -5.42
C GLY A 55 16.12 9.38 -4.47
N ALA A 56 15.02 8.75 -4.92
CA ALA A 56 13.94 8.37 -4.01
C ALA A 56 14.44 7.44 -2.88
N HIS A 57 13.90 7.65 -1.69
CA HIS A 57 14.10 6.78 -0.54
C HIS A 57 13.30 5.49 -0.70
N GLU A 58 13.75 4.44 -0.01
CA GLU A 58 13.06 3.15 -0.01
C GLU A 58 12.42 2.90 1.37
N LEU A 59 11.13 2.59 1.35
CA LEU A 59 10.40 2.16 2.54
C LEU A 59 10.89 0.79 3.01
N ALA A 60 10.81 0.55 4.31
CA ALA A 60 11.11 -0.77 4.87
C ALA A 60 10.29 -1.87 4.16
N SER A 61 10.93 -3.02 3.90
CA SER A 61 10.23 -4.14 3.25
C SER A 61 9.12 -4.70 4.15
N LEU A 62 8.03 -5.16 3.53
CA LEU A 62 6.95 -5.89 4.19
C LEU A 62 7.13 -7.42 4.12
N ASP A 63 8.21 -7.95 3.55
CA ASP A 63 8.35 -9.39 3.26
C ASP A 63 8.12 -10.30 4.49
N ALA A 64 8.54 -9.89 5.70
CA ALA A 64 8.35 -10.69 6.92
C ALA A 64 6.89 -10.80 7.40
N GLY A 65 6.02 -9.83 7.09
CA GLY A 65 4.60 -9.79 7.44
C GLY A 65 3.66 -9.95 6.24
N TRP A 66 4.22 -10.00 5.03
CA TRP A 66 3.45 -10.17 3.80
C TRP A 66 2.95 -11.60 3.67
N CYS A 67 1.72 -11.75 3.16
CA CYS A 67 1.14 -13.04 2.89
C CYS A 67 0.36 -12.99 1.59
N ASP A 68 0.88 -13.67 0.57
CA ASP A 68 0.15 -13.92 -0.66
C ASP A 68 -0.83 -15.07 -0.41
N PHE A 69 -2.12 -14.76 -0.41
CA PHE A 69 -3.21 -15.74 -0.25
C PHE A 69 -3.13 -16.91 -1.25
N ALA A 70 -2.48 -16.71 -2.40
CA ALA A 70 -2.32 -17.70 -3.46
C ALA A 70 -1.11 -18.64 -3.28
N ALA A 71 -0.24 -18.42 -2.29
CA ALA A 71 1.00 -19.17 -2.12
C ALA A 71 0.88 -20.24 -1.02
N SER A 72 -0.05 -21.19 -1.16
CA SER A 72 0.02 -22.47 -0.45
C SER A 72 0.75 -23.49 -1.33
N ASP A 73 2.07 -23.58 -1.20
CA ASP A 73 2.85 -24.69 -1.79
C ASP A 73 2.56 -26.05 -1.08
N SER A 74 1.70 -26.06 -0.07
CA SER A 74 1.26 -27.26 0.66
C SER A 74 -0.27 -27.38 0.64
N GLY A 75 -0.80 -28.07 -0.37
CA GLY A 75 -2.23 -28.28 -0.57
C GLY A 75 -2.90 -29.25 0.39
N ASP A 76 -2.83 -29.04 1.72
CA ASP A 76 -3.34 -30.02 2.69
C ASP A 76 -4.15 -29.45 3.89
N THR A 77 -4.64 -28.20 3.83
CA THR A 77 -5.57 -27.70 4.86
C THR A 77 -6.79 -27.00 4.24
N PRO A 78 -8.01 -27.57 4.38
CA PRO A 78 -9.27 -26.98 3.91
C PRO A 78 -9.51 -25.53 4.33
N GLU A 79 -8.90 -25.10 5.44
CA GLU A 79 -8.97 -23.75 5.98
C GLU A 79 -8.24 -22.73 5.08
N LEU A 80 -7.12 -23.12 4.45
CA LEU A 80 -6.40 -22.27 3.48
C LEU A 80 -7.17 -22.15 2.17
N ASP A 81 -7.82 -23.23 1.72
CA ASP A 81 -8.69 -23.19 0.54
C ASP A 81 -9.91 -22.30 0.77
N ALA A 82 -10.50 -22.35 1.98
CA ALA A 82 -11.59 -21.46 2.36
C ALA A 82 -11.14 -19.98 2.37
N LEU A 83 -9.94 -19.71 2.88
CA LEU A 83 -9.35 -18.37 2.88
C LEU A 83 -9.08 -17.85 1.47
N ALA A 84 -8.55 -18.68 0.57
CA ALA A 84 -8.31 -18.33 -0.82
C ALA A 84 -9.62 -18.05 -1.58
N ASN A 85 -10.67 -18.84 -1.33
CA ASN A 85 -11.99 -18.59 -1.91
C ASN A 85 -12.59 -17.26 -1.41
N TYR A 86 -12.48 -16.98 -0.11
CA TYR A 86 -12.91 -15.71 0.47
C TYR A 86 -12.19 -14.51 -0.16
N ASP A 87 -10.86 -14.58 -0.30
CA ASP A 87 -10.08 -13.53 -0.96
C ASP A 87 -10.51 -13.34 -2.42
N SER A 88 -10.73 -14.44 -3.16
CA SER A 88 -11.20 -14.37 -4.54
C SER A 88 -12.55 -13.68 -4.66
N GLU A 89 -13.53 -14.05 -3.81
CA GLU A 89 -14.86 -13.45 -3.78
C GLU A 89 -14.81 -11.98 -3.37
N MET A 90 -13.99 -11.63 -2.38
CA MET A 90 -13.80 -10.24 -1.95
C MET A 90 -13.22 -9.40 -3.10
N MET A 91 -12.24 -9.91 -3.82
CA MET A 91 -11.64 -9.24 -4.98
C MET A 91 -12.62 -9.13 -6.16
N ASP A 92 -13.51 -10.11 -6.37
CA ASP A 92 -14.58 -10.03 -7.39
C ASP A 92 -15.61 -8.96 -7.05
N ASN A 93 -16.00 -8.87 -5.78
CA ASN A 93 -16.86 -7.79 -5.29
C ASN A 93 -16.18 -6.42 -5.46
N LEU A 94 -14.88 -6.35 -5.19
CA LEU A 94 -14.11 -5.13 -5.38
C LEU A 94 -14.05 -4.72 -6.86
N LEU A 95 -13.98 -5.66 -7.81
CA LEU A 95 -14.03 -5.34 -9.24
C LEU A 95 -15.32 -4.62 -9.64
N MET A 96 -16.44 -4.91 -8.99
CA MET A 96 -17.70 -4.20 -9.25
C MET A 96 -17.63 -2.72 -8.85
N TYR A 97 -16.84 -2.40 -7.82
CA TYR A 97 -16.65 -1.04 -7.32
C TYR A 97 -15.49 -0.30 -8.03
N TRP A 98 -14.41 -1.02 -8.33
CA TRP A 98 -13.12 -0.48 -8.75
C TRP A 98 -12.98 -0.35 -10.27
N HIS A 99 -13.97 0.25 -10.93
CA HIS A 99 -14.00 0.35 -12.40
C HIS A 99 -13.02 1.38 -12.98
N CYS A 100 -12.33 2.17 -12.14
CA CYS A 100 -11.28 3.10 -12.55
C CYS A 100 -10.22 3.32 -11.47
N ALA A 101 -9.01 3.70 -11.89
CA ALA A 101 -7.87 3.91 -11.01
C ALA A 101 -8.07 5.03 -9.95
N ALA A 102 -8.96 6.00 -10.23
CA ALA A 102 -9.27 7.08 -9.28
C ALA A 102 -9.86 6.57 -7.94
N LYS A 103 -10.42 5.35 -7.93
CA LYS A 103 -10.95 4.74 -6.69
C LYS A 103 -9.86 4.14 -5.82
N ILE A 104 -8.61 4.03 -6.29
CA ILE A 104 -7.56 3.28 -5.59
C ILE A 104 -7.19 3.89 -4.23
N ASN A 105 -7.20 5.22 -4.09
CA ASN A 105 -6.96 5.89 -2.80
C ASN A 105 -8.27 6.24 -2.08
N SER A 106 -9.37 5.56 -2.39
CA SER A 106 -10.65 5.85 -1.75
C SER A 106 -10.72 5.24 -0.35
N PRO A 107 -11.46 5.85 0.60
CA PRO A 107 -11.69 5.26 1.91
C PRO A 107 -12.35 3.88 1.86
N ILE A 108 -13.11 3.58 0.79
CA ILE A 108 -13.73 2.26 0.60
C ILE A 108 -12.65 1.21 0.32
N THR A 109 -11.63 1.55 -0.45
CA THR A 109 -10.47 0.67 -0.67
C THR A 109 -9.74 0.42 0.64
N ASP A 110 -9.49 1.47 1.44
CA ASP A 110 -8.82 1.32 2.73
C ASP A 110 -9.57 0.38 3.68
N ASN A 111 -10.87 0.58 3.85
CA ASN A 111 -11.70 -0.28 4.71
C ASN A 111 -11.68 -1.75 4.25
N LEU A 112 -11.67 -2.00 2.94
CA LEU A 112 -11.66 -3.37 2.42
C LEU A 112 -10.32 -4.06 2.67
N PHE A 113 -9.20 -3.36 2.50
CA PHE A 113 -7.89 -3.94 2.79
C PHE A 113 -7.62 -4.08 4.30
N GLU A 114 -8.21 -3.22 5.13
CA GLU A 114 -8.24 -3.41 6.59
C GLU A 114 -8.98 -4.70 6.97
N LEU A 115 -10.22 -4.88 6.50
CA LEU A 115 -11.01 -6.09 6.74
C LEU A 115 -10.30 -7.34 6.21
N ARG A 116 -9.72 -7.25 5.00
CA ARG A 116 -8.93 -8.34 4.44
C ARG A 116 -7.77 -8.71 5.37
N ARG A 117 -7.07 -7.71 5.92
CA ARG A 117 -5.95 -7.95 6.84
C ARG A 117 -6.38 -8.68 8.10
N GLU A 118 -7.52 -8.30 8.69
CA GLU A 118 -8.07 -8.99 9.87
C GLU A 118 -8.27 -10.48 9.59
N VAL A 119 -8.84 -10.83 8.44
CA VAL A 119 -9.06 -12.23 8.04
C VAL A 119 -7.74 -13.00 7.89
N VAL A 120 -6.68 -12.38 7.36
CA VAL A 120 -5.35 -13.03 7.30
C VAL A 120 -4.77 -13.24 8.69
N ASP A 121 -4.90 -12.25 9.56
CA ASP A 121 -4.35 -12.32 10.92
C ASP A 121 -5.03 -13.40 11.74
N GLU A 122 -6.35 -13.57 11.57
CA GLU A 122 -7.12 -14.68 12.15
C GLU A 122 -6.65 -16.04 11.61
N ALA A 123 -6.39 -16.15 10.31
CA ALA A 123 -6.03 -17.42 9.67
C ALA A 123 -4.57 -17.86 9.91
N HIS A 124 -3.63 -16.92 9.92
CA HIS A 124 -2.18 -17.21 10.00
C HIS A 124 -1.58 -16.96 11.41
N GLY A 125 -2.36 -16.34 12.31
CA GLY A 125 -2.03 -16.22 13.71
C GLY A 125 -1.06 -15.08 14.08
N ALA A 126 -0.86 -14.93 15.38
CA ALA A 126 -0.24 -13.75 15.99
C ALA A 126 1.20 -13.44 15.54
N LYS A 127 1.95 -14.44 15.05
CA LYS A 127 3.33 -14.21 14.58
C LYS A 127 3.37 -13.37 13.30
N LEU A 128 2.50 -13.68 12.34
CA LEU A 128 2.42 -12.92 11.09
C LEU A 128 1.88 -11.52 11.35
N ALA A 129 0.82 -11.42 12.15
CA ALA A 129 0.24 -10.13 12.56
C ALA A 129 1.27 -9.22 13.25
N ALA A 130 2.09 -9.77 14.16
CA ALA A 130 3.15 -9.02 14.82
C ALA A 130 4.25 -8.54 13.84
N ALA A 131 4.62 -9.37 12.86
CA ALA A 131 5.60 -8.99 11.85
C ALA A 131 5.06 -7.87 10.93
N TRP A 132 3.79 -7.97 10.53
CA TRP A 132 3.09 -6.94 9.77
C TRP A 132 3.07 -5.61 10.51
N GLU A 133 2.59 -5.60 11.76
CA GLU A 133 2.52 -4.40 12.58
C GLU A 133 3.90 -3.77 12.80
N GLN A 134 4.92 -4.60 13.07
CA GLN A 134 6.29 -4.11 13.24
C GLN A 134 6.84 -3.41 11.99
N GLN A 135 6.60 -3.96 10.80
CA GLN A 135 7.08 -3.36 9.56
C GLN A 135 6.30 -2.10 9.18
N GLN A 136 4.99 -2.09 9.43
CA GLN A 136 4.15 -0.91 9.23
C GLN A 136 4.57 0.24 10.17
N GLN A 137 4.82 -0.08 11.43
CA GLN A 137 5.37 0.86 12.41
C GLN A 137 6.72 1.43 11.97
N LEU A 138 7.62 0.59 11.47
CA LEU A 138 8.92 1.04 10.95
C LEU A 138 8.76 2.00 9.76
N ARG A 139 7.85 1.71 8.82
CA ARG A 139 7.54 2.61 7.70
C ARG A 139 7.02 3.95 8.18
N PHE A 140 6.10 3.95 9.14
CA PHE A 140 5.59 5.18 9.74
C PHE A 140 6.70 6.00 10.40
N GLU A 141 7.59 5.37 11.16
CA GLU A 141 8.73 6.04 11.78
C GLU A 141 9.69 6.65 10.73
N GLN A 142 9.93 5.96 9.62
CA GLN A 142 10.71 6.50 8.50
C GLN A 142 10.09 7.79 7.95
N LEU A 143 8.77 7.78 7.70
CA LEU A 143 8.06 8.94 7.17
C LEU A 143 8.03 10.09 8.18
N MET A 144 7.72 9.82 9.45
CA MET A 144 7.67 10.84 10.48
C MET A 144 9.05 11.45 10.77
N ALA A 145 10.12 10.66 10.73
CA ALA A 145 11.48 11.17 10.89
C ALA A 145 11.84 12.15 9.76
N MET A 146 11.40 11.89 8.53
CA MET A 146 11.61 12.80 7.42
C MET A 146 10.71 14.04 7.50
N ALA A 147 9.43 13.85 7.85
CA ALA A 147 8.49 14.95 8.04
C ALA A 147 8.93 15.90 9.17
N ALA A 148 9.59 15.39 10.23
CA ALA A 148 10.14 16.21 11.29
C ALA A 148 11.22 17.21 10.80
N ASN A 149 11.84 16.95 9.64
CA ASN A 149 12.78 17.89 8.99
C ASN A 149 12.06 18.97 8.16
N GLY A 150 10.73 19.03 8.19
CA GLY A 150 9.92 20.02 7.47
C GLY A 150 9.80 19.76 5.97
N GLN A 151 10.14 18.57 5.49
CA GLN A 151 10.05 18.19 4.09
C GLN A 151 8.69 17.58 3.76
N ASP A 152 8.04 18.08 2.71
CA ASP A 152 6.84 17.45 2.15
C ASP A 152 7.20 16.09 1.53
N LEU A 153 6.31 15.11 1.66
CA LEU A 153 6.57 13.74 1.23
C LEU A 153 5.59 13.30 0.16
N LEU A 154 6.10 12.61 -0.86
CA LEU A 154 5.32 11.86 -1.82
C LEU A 154 5.67 10.37 -1.67
N CYS A 155 4.73 9.61 -1.13
CA CYS A 155 4.94 8.23 -0.75
C CYS A 155 4.10 7.32 -1.62
N PHE A 156 4.77 6.45 -2.37
CA PHE A 156 4.13 5.34 -3.06
C PHE A 156 4.18 4.11 -2.15
N VAL A 157 3.03 3.46 -1.96
CA VAL A 157 2.88 2.33 -1.03
C VAL A 157 2.04 1.24 -1.65
N GLU A 158 2.25 -0.01 -1.28
CA GLU A 158 1.38 -1.11 -1.66
C GLU A 158 -0.02 -0.87 -1.11
N VAL A 159 -1.07 -1.10 -1.92
CA VAL A 159 -2.45 -0.82 -1.52
C VAL A 159 -2.87 -1.59 -0.26
N GLU A 160 -2.35 -2.80 -0.09
CA GLU A 160 -2.53 -3.66 1.09
C GLU A 160 -1.94 -3.06 2.37
N SER A 161 -1.03 -2.08 2.26
CA SER A 161 -0.40 -1.40 3.40
C SER A 161 -0.93 0.02 3.63
N ALA A 162 -1.62 0.57 2.64
CA ALA A 162 -1.91 2.00 2.58
C ALA A 162 -2.94 2.45 3.62
N TYR A 163 -3.95 1.62 3.89
CA TYR A 163 -5.01 1.91 4.87
C TYR A 163 -4.41 2.25 6.24
N TRP A 164 -3.47 1.42 6.71
CA TRP A 164 -2.82 1.55 8.01
C TRP A 164 -1.99 2.83 8.09
N LEU A 165 -1.20 3.12 7.04
CA LEU A 165 -0.37 4.33 7.01
C LEU A 165 -1.23 5.60 6.94
N ARG A 166 -2.31 5.60 6.14
CA ARG A 166 -3.24 6.74 6.08
C ARG A 166 -3.89 7.00 7.44
N GLN A 167 -4.36 5.96 8.11
CA GLN A 167 -4.92 6.06 9.45
C GLN A 167 -3.92 6.71 10.41
N LYS A 168 -2.73 6.11 10.59
CA LYS A 168 -1.72 6.60 11.54
C LYS A 168 -1.23 8.01 11.23
N LEU A 169 -1.06 8.36 9.96
CA LEU A 169 -0.63 9.70 9.55
C LEU A 169 -1.74 10.74 9.75
N SER A 170 -3.01 10.38 9.51
CA SER A 170 -4.14 11.29 9.75
C SER A 170 -4.35 11.65 11.22
N GLU A 171 -3.87 10.80 12.13
CA GLU A 171 -3.90 11.02 13.58
C GLU A 171 -2.80 12.01 14.04
N GLN A 172 -1.84 12.36 13.18
CA GLN A 172 -0.73 13.25 13.53
C GLN A 172 -1.13 14.73 13.35
N PRO A 173 -1.03 15.57 14.40
CA PRO A 173 -1.49 16.96 14.35
C PRO A 173 -0.66 17.84 13.40
N ASP A 174 0.59 17.48 13.15
CA ASP A 174 1.51 18.25 12.30
C ASP A 174 1.55 17.78 10.84
N VAL A 175 0.73 16.79 10.48
CA VAL A 175 0.67 16.21 9.14
C VAL A 175 -0.63 16.61 8.44
N GLU A 176 -0.50 17.12 7.22
CA GLU A 176 -1.60 17.24 6.26
C GLU A 176 -1.56 16.05 5.31
N LEU A 177 -2.47 15.10 5.45
CA LEU A 177 -2.56 13.97 4.55
C LEU A 177 -3.30 14.38 3.26
N ILE A 178 -2.63 14.24 2.12
CA ILE A 178 -3.15 14.63 0.80
C ILE A 178 -3.58 13.40 0.02
N THR A 179 -4.84 13.39 -0.42
CA THR A 179 -5.32 12.41 -1.41
C THR A 179 -4.90 12.86 -2.81
N PRO A 180 -4.13 12.06 -3.56
CA PRO A 180 -3.65 12.44 -4.88
C PRO A 180 -4.79 12.40 -5.91
N ALA A 181 -4.83 13.40 -6.80
CA ALA A 181 -5.76 13.44 -7.92
C ALA A 181 -5.13 12.76 -9.15
N LEU A 182 -5.37 11.44 -9.30
CA LEU A 182 -4.76 10.57 -10.31
C LEU A 182 -5.80 9.83 -11.16
#